data_AF-A0A919DMA3-F1
#
_entry.id   AF-A0A919DMA3-F1
#
_cell.length_a   1.000
_cell.length_b   1.000
_cell.length_c   1.000
_cell.angle_alpha   90.00
_cell.angle_beta   90.00
_cell.angle_gamma   90.00
#
_symmetry.space_group_name_H-M   'P 1'
#
loop_
_entity.id
_entity.type
_entity.pdbx_description
1 polymer ?
#
loop_
_entity_poly.entity_id
_entity_poly.type
_entity_poly.pdbx_seq_one_letter_code
_entity_poly.pdbx_strand_id
1 'polypeptide(L)'
;MAQSFTVQLDFGSHRIEDVTLHWGLGRSADARRDASSRGTDIEVPAVVELLDLVAAGALTAEQARDKLNRLATAINERMDRNYEEMIEAMEQFGSRAVHEEIRFDDRWVYAISTDSIPNSIKIGVAKDIAQRMKSLQIGSATTLKLRWSARGGFPLERYLHEHFNSVRTHSEWFDFQGCPDPAKKIDEVARAFLQRYAEEGSTKH
;
A
#
# COMPACT_ATOMS: atom_id res chain seq x y z
N MET A 1 1.47 9.32 -10.34
CA MET A 1 2.20 10.61 -10.21
C MET A 1 3.24 10.47 -9.10
N ALA A 2 4.40 11.13 -9.23
CA ALA A 2 5.44 11.17 -8.20
C ALA A 2 5.48 12.57 -7.58
N GLN A 3 5.58 12.66 -6.26
CA GLN A 3 5.70 13.89 -5.48
C GLN A 3 6.92 13.81 -4.58
N SER A 4 7.53 14.96 -4.31
CA SER A 4 8.69 15.07 -3.41
C SER A 4 8.37 16.05 -2.29
N PHE A 5 8.82 15.73 -1.09
CA PHE A 5 8.62 16.53 0.11
C PHE A 5 9.97 16.79 0.75
N THR A 6 10.21 18.02 1.18
CA THR A 6 11.35 18.33 2.04
C THR A 6 10.84 18.36 3.48
N VAL A 7 11.46 17.56 4.34
CA VAL A 7 11.12 17.49 5.76
C VAL A 7 12.36 17.68 6.62
N GLN A 8 12.14 18.12 7.85
CA GLN A 8 13.18 18.13 8.88
C GLN A 8 12.97 16.94 9.80
N LEU A 9 14.05 16.24 10.14
CA LEU A 9 14.02 15.10 11.05
C LEU A 9 14.73 15.46 12.36
N ASP A 10 13.96 15.68 13.42
CA ASP A 10 14.50 15.94 14.75
C ASP A 10 14.77 14.63 15.52
N PHE A 11 15.95 14.44 16.11
CA PHE A 11 16.29 13.30 16.95
C PHE A 11 16.87 13.79 18.27
N GLY A 12 16.01 14.00 19.27
CA GLY A 12 16.43 14.60 20.54
C GLY A 12 16.98 16.01 20.34
N SER A 13 18.28 16.21 20.57
CA SER A 13 18.98 17.48 20.33
C SER A 13 19.57 17.62 18.93
N HIS A 14 19.55 16.56 18.12
CA HIS A 14 20.10 16.57 16.76
C HIS A 14 19.01 16.82 15.73
N ARG A 15 19.33 17.53 14.65
CA ARG A 15 18.40 17.82 13.56
C ARG A 15 19.07 17.52 12.23
N ILE A 16 18.39 16.72 11.41
CA ILE A 16 18.74 16.51 10.01
C ILE A 16 17.84 17.44 9.18
N GLU A 17 18.46 18.42 8.52
CA GLU A 17 17.75 19.40 7.70
C GLU A 17 17.64 18.94 6.25
N ASP A 18 16.68 19.51 5.53
CA ASP A 18 16.51 19.36 4.09
C ASP A 18 16.39 17.91 3.57
N VAL A 19 15.80 17.01 4.37
CA VAL A 19 15.60 15.62 3.95
C VAL A 19 14.52 15.55 2.88
N THR A 20 14.92 15.21 1.65
CA THR A 20 13.96 14.95 0.58
C THR A 20 13.39 13.53 0.69
N LEU A 21 12.07 13.45 0.64
CA LEU A 21 11.31 12.22 0.61
C LEU A 21 10.52 12.15 -0.69
N HIS A 22 10.54 11.00 -1.35
CA HIS A 22 9.77 10.80 -2.58
C HIS A 22 8.61 9.85 -2.35
N TRP A 23 7.43 10.23 -2.86
CA TRP A 23 6.23 9.43 -2.84
C TRP A 23 5.70 9.21 -4.27
N GLY A 24 5.28 7.99 -4.60
CA GLY A 24 4.70 7.63 -5.90
C GLY A 24 5.57 6.69 -6.75
N LEU A 25 5.10 6.31 -7.94
CA LEU A 25 5.82 5.44 -8.90
C LEU A 25 7.04 6.20 -9.44
N GLY A 26 8.23 5.94 -8.89
CA GLY A 26 9.46 6.55 -9.36
C GLY A 26 9.74 6.20 -10.82
N ARG A 27 10.32 7.16 -11.56
CA ARG A 27 10.86 6.97 -12.92
C ARG A 27 12.03 5.96 -12.98
N SER A 28 12.51 5.46 -11.84
CA SER A 28 13.47 4.36 -11.77
C SER A 28 12.70 3.03 -11.75
N ALA A 29 12.33 2.57 -12.95
CA ALA A 29 11.42 1.46 -13.17
C ALA A 29 11.99 0.06 -12.87
N ASP A 30 13.17 -0.07 -12.25
CA ASP A 30 13.85 -1.38 -12.23
C ASP A 30 14.43 -1.86 -10.89
N ALA A 31 14.19 -1.18 -9.77
CA ALA A 31 14.85 -1.57 -8.51
C ALA A 31 14.05 -1.43 -7.20
N ARG A 32 12.73 -1.20 -7.23
CA ARG A 32 11.93 -1.29 -5.98
C ARG A 32 11.48 -2.73 -5.74
N ARG A 33 12.39 -3.57 -5.27
CA ARG A 33 12.08 -4.90 -4.73
C ARG A 33 11.44 -4.76 -3.34
N ASP A 34 10.27 -5.40 -3.19
CA ASP A 34 9.75 -5.96 -1.93
C ASP A 34 9.10 -5.07 -0.84
N ALA A 35 8.45 -3.95 -1.18
CA ALA A 35 7.40 -3.35 -0.33
C ALA A 35 6.14 -3.00 -1.14
N SER A 36 4.98 -3.57 -0.77
CA SER A 36 3.69 -3.44 -1.47
C SER A 36 2.87 -2.23 -1.04
N SER A 37 3.39 -1.35 -0.20
CA SER A 37 2.80 -0.03 -0.01
C SER A 37 3.50 0.95 -0.95
N ARG A 38 2.83 2.03 -1.34
CA ARG A 38 3.49 3.17 -2.00
C ARG A 38 4.66 3.60 -1.11
N GLY A 39 5.89 3.30 -1.54
CA GLY A 39 7.07 3.52 -0.73
C GLY A 39 7.39 5.00 -0.59
N THR A 40 7.79 5.42 0.60
CA THR A 40 8.48 6.69 0.82
C THR A 40 9.98 6.41 0.68
N ASP A 41 10.61 6.93 -0.37
CA ASP A 41 12.06 6.84 -0.51
C ASP A 41 12.71 7.99 0.26
N ILE A 42 13.82 7.72 0.94
CA ILE A 42 14.66 8.70 1.64
C ILE A 42 16.01 8.79 0.95
N GLU A 43 16.57 10.00 0.85
CA GLU A 43 17.89 10.20 0.27
C GLU A 43 18.99 9.52 1.08
N VAL A 44 19.96 8.92 0.40
CA VAL A 44 21.07 8.18 1.01
C VAL A 44 21.88 9.01 2.02
N PRO A 45 22.19 10.31 1.80
CA PRO A 45 22.87 11.14 2.79
C PRO A 45 22.13 11.21 4.14
N ALA A 46 20.79 11.34 4.12
CA ALA A 46 20.00 11.35 5.34
C ALA A 46 20.03 9.98 6.06
N VAL A 47 20.11 8.87 5.31
CA VAL A 47 20.27 7.54 5.89
C VAL A 47 21.65 7.38 6.52
N VAL A 48 22.71 7.85 5.85
CA VAL A 48 24.08 7.80 6.38
C VAL A 48 24.17 8.60 7.68
N GLU A 49 23.64 9.81 7.71
CA GLU A 49 23.64 10.65 8.92
C GLU A 49 22.84 10.01 10.07
N LEU A 50 21.69 9.38 9.77
CA LEU A 50 20.93 8.61 10.76
C LEU A 50 21.75 7.45 11.34
N LEU A 51 22.52 6.74 10.50
CA LEU A 51 23.40 5.66 10.95
C LEU A 51 24.57 6.18 11.78
N ASP A 52 25.14 7.33 11.44
CA ASP A 52 26.20 7.97 12.21
C ASP A 52 25.71 8.36 13.62
N LEU A 53 24.48 8.87 13.75
CA LEU A 53 23.85 9.15 15.04
C LEU A 53 23.65 7.89 15.88
N VAL A 54 23.30 6.77 15.23
CA VAL A 54 23.19 5.48 15.90
C VAL A 54 24.56 4.98 16.36
N ALA A 55 25.57 5.08 15.51
CA ALA A 55 26.95 4.68 15.84
C ALA A 55 27.55 5.54 16.96
N ALA A 56 27.21 6.83 17.01
CA ALA A 56 27.63 7.76 18.06
C ALA A 56 26.87 7.56 19.39
N GLY A 57 25.86 6.69 19.43
CA GLY A 57 25.02 6.46 20.61
C GLY A 57 24.06 7.62 20.92
N ALA A 58 23.94 8.60 20.02
CA ALA A 58 23.01 9.73 20.14
C ALA A 58 21.55 9.28 19.91
N LEU A 59 21.35 8.18 19.21
CA LEU A 59 20.05 7.59 18.90
C LEU A 59 20.16 6.05 18.95
N THR A 60 19.11 5.36 19.42
CA THR A 60 19.06 3.90 19.23
C THR A 60 18.46 3.54 17.88
N ALA A 61 18.83 2.38 17.32
CA ALA A 61 18.23 1.89 16.08
C ALA A 61 16.70 1.75 16.18
N GLU A 62 16.17 1.42 17.35
CA GLU A 62 14.72 1.33 17.60
C GLU A 62 14.05 2.71 17.55
N GLN A 63 14.64 3.72 18.19
CA GLN A 63 14.13 5.10 18.12
C GLN A 63 14.14 5.63 16.68
N ALA A 64 15.20 5.32 15.93
CA ALA A 64 15.32 5.70 14.52
C ALA A 64 14.22 5.04 13.68
N ARG A 65 14.04 3.73 13.84
CA ARG A 65 13.00 2.94 13.14
C ARG A 65 11.59 3.46 13.46
N ASP A 66 11.28 3.67 14.73
CA ASP A 66 9.95 4.10 15.15
C ASP A 66 9.61 5.49 14.60
N LYS A 67 10.60 6.39 14.53
CA LYS A 67 10.41 7.72 13.94
C LYS A 67 10.20 7.67 12.43
N LEU A 68 11.00 6.87 11.71
CA LEU A 68 10.83 6.66 10.27
C LEU A 68 9.47 6.02 9.94
N ASN A 69 9.02 5.06 10.75
CA ASN A 69 7.71 4.43 10.59
C ASN A 69 6.57 5.45 10.77
N ARG A 70 6.62 6.27 11.84
CA ARG A 70 5.59 7.32 12.05
C ARG A 70 5.54 8.32 10.90
N LEU A 71 6.69 8.72 10.39
CA LEU A 71 6.79 9.62 9.26
C LEU A 71 6.21 9.01 7.97
N ALA A 72 6.58 7.77 7.67
CA ALA A 72 6.05 7.05 6.51
C ALA A 72 4.53 6.89 6.60
N THR A 73 4.00 6.55 7.78
CA THR A 73 2.54 6.48 8.02
C THR A 73 1.88 7.83 7.79
N ALA A 74 2.41 8.92 8.35
CA ALA A 74 1.78 10.24 8.23
C ALA A 74 1.79 10.75 6.77
N ILE A 75 2.85 10.49 6.02
CA ILE A 75 2.94 10.82 4.59
C ILE A 75 1.92 10.00 3.80
N ASN A 76 1.83 8.69 4.04
CA ASN A 76 0.87 7.84 3.35
C ASN A 76 -0.56 8.28 3.64
N GLU A 77 -0.94 8.49 4.90
CA GLU A 77 -2.28 8.96 5.26
C GLU A 77 -2.63 10.32 4.67
N ARG A 78 -1.68 11.28 4.68
CA ARG A 78 -1.87 12.59 4.06
C ARG A 78 -2.09 12.46 2.56
N MET A 79 -1.31 11.61 1.91
CA MET A 79 -1.38 11.44 0.46
C MET A 79 -2.59 10.65 0.03
N ASP A 80 -3.04 9.69 0.84
CA ASP A 80 -4.30 8.98 0.62
C ASP A 80 -5.48 9.95 0.73
N ARG A 81 -5.52 10.80 1.76
CA ARG A 81 -6.54 11.87 1.88
C ARG A 81 -6.53 12.87 0.73
N ASN A 82 -5.35 13.39 0.36
CA ASN A 82 -5.25 14.35 -0.75
C ASN A 82 -5.68 13.71 -2.09
N TYR A 83 -5.47 12.40 -2.25
CA TYR A 83 -5.92 11.67 -3.43
C TYR A 83 -7.43 11.41 -3.39
N GLU A 84 -7.99 11.07 -2.24
CA GLU A 84 -9.45 10.96 -2.01
C GLU A 84 -10.15 12.30 -2.26
N GLU A 85 -9.66 13.40 -1.69
CA GLU A 85 -10.20 14.76 -1.92
C GLU A 85 -10.10 15.18 -3.39
N MET A 86 -9.00 14.82 -4.08
CA MET A 86 -8.86 15.05 -5.52
C MET A 86 -9.86 14.21 -6.32
N ILE A 87 -10.12 12.97 -5.93
CA ILE A 87 -11.15 12.12 -6.55
C ILE A 87 -12.54 12.69 -6.30
N GLU A 88 -12.88 13.05 -5.07
CA GLU A 88 -14.16 13.66 -4.72
C GLU A 88 -14.39 14.97 -5.48
N ALA A 89 -13.34 15.78 -5.64
CA ALA A 89 -13.37 16.97 -6.48
C ALA A 89 -13.55 16.61 -7.97
N MET A 90 -12.92 15.54 -8.46
CA MET A 90 -13.12 15.06 -9.84
C MET A 90 -14.52 14.45 -10.05
N GLU A 91 -15.10 13.79 -9.05
CA GLU A 91 -16.45 13.21 -9.07
C GLU A 91 -17.53 14.30 -9.00
N GLN A 92 -17.34 15.34 -8.19
CA GLN A 92 -18.24 16.50 -8.12
C GLN A 92 -18.32 17.27 -9.44
N PHE A 93 -17.25 17.28 -10.25
CA PHE A 93 -17.22 17.91 -11.57
C PHE A 93 -17.49 16.94 -12.74
N GLY A 94 -17.69 15.65 -12.48
CA GLY A 94 -17.51 14.57 -13.46
C GLY A 94 -18.66 13.60 -13.67
N SER A 95 -19.93 14.02 -13.66
CA SER A 95 -21.04 13.17 -14.17
C SER A 95 -21.05 13.03 -15.71
N ARG A 96 -19.96 13.33 -16.40
CA ARG A 96 -19.81 13.12 -17.84
C ARG A 96 -18.33 12.95 -18.18
N ALA A 97 -17.94 11.71 -18.53
CA ALA A 97 -16.65 11.30 -19.09
C ALA A 97 -15.46 11.10 -18.12
N VAL A 98 -15.50 10.02 -17.34
CA VAL A 98 -14.30 9.20 -17.09
C VAL A 98 -14.64 7.73 -17.33
N HIS A 99 -15.01 7.41 -18.57
CA HIS A 99 -14.68 6.10 -19.14
C HIS A 99 -13.20 6.15 -19.55
N GLU A 100 -12.29 6.38 -18.60
CA GLU A 100 -10.89 6.02 -18.82
C GLU A 100 -10.84 4.49 -18.81
N GLU A 101 -10.39 3.89 -19.91
CA GLU A 101 -10.20 2.45 -20.02
C GLU A 101 -9.37 1.96 -18.83
N ILE A 102 -10.00 1.24 -17.90
CA ILE A 102 -9.29 0.62 -16.79
C ILE A 102 -8.31 -0.39 -17.38
N ARG A 103 -7.02 -0.03 -17.39
CA ARG A 103 -5.94 -0.92 -17.81
C ARG A 103 -5.57 -1.83 -16.66
N PHE A 104 -6.16 -3.02 -16.68
CA PHE A 104 -5.68 -4.12 -15.86
C PHE A 104 -4.21 -4.41 -16.18
N ASP A 105 -3.44 -4.71 -15.15
CA ASP A 105 -2.07 -5.19 -15.30
C ASP A 105 -1.93 -6.61 -14.78
N ASP A 106 -0.82 -7.25 -15.17
CA ASP A 106 -0.57 -8.67 -14.90
C ASP A 106 -0.28 -8.97 -13.42
N ARG A 107 -0.28 -8.00 -12.51
CA ARG A 107 -0.01 -8.31 -11.10
C ARG A 107 -1.17 -9.06 -10.46
N TRP A 108 -0.79 -9.88 -9.49
CA TRP A 108 -1.70 -10.56 -8.60
C TRP A 108 -2.15 -9.64 -7.48
N VAL A 109 -3.44 -9.65 -7.20
CA VAL A 109 -3.99 -9.19 -5.92
C VAL A 109 -4.07 -10.41 -5.00
N TYR A 110 -3.72 -10.23 -3.73
CA TYR A 110 -3.72 -11.28 -2.72
C TYR A 110 -4.39 -10.82 -1.44
N ALA A 111 -4.95 -11.77 -0.70
CA ALA A 111 -5.45 -11.60 0.66
C ALA A 111 -4.71 -12.56 1.60
N ILE A 112 -4.17 -12.05 2.70
CA ILE A 112 -3.45 -12.86 3.69
C ILE A 112 -3.98 -12.61 5.10
N SER A 113 -3.84 -13.59 5.97
CA SER A 113 -4.06 -13.44 7.42
C SER A 113 -3.21 -14.42 8.22
N THR A 114 -3.29 -14.36 9.54
CA THR A 114 -2.68 -15.37 10.42
C THR A 114 -3.69 -16.45 10.77
N ASP A 115 -3.23 -17.57 11.35
CA ASP A 115 -4.13 -18.58 11.91
C ASP A 115 -4.78 -18.14 13.22
N SER A 116 -4.12 -17.25 13.98
CA SER A 116 -4.65 -16.71 15.23
C SER A 116 -5.77 -15.70 15.05
N ILE A 117 -5.78 -14.97 13.93
CA ILE A 117 -6.76 -13.92 13.63
C ILE A 117 -7.19 -14.04 12.15
N PRO A 118 -7.95 -15.09 11.79
CA PRO A 118 -8.25 -15.39 10.39
C PRO A 118 -9.10 -14.31 9.71
N ASN A 119 -9.84 -13.50 10.49
CA ASN A 119 -10.72 -12.43 10.01
C ASN A 119 -10.01 -11.08 9.80
N SER A 120 -8.77 -10.94 10.30
CA SER A 120 -7.95 -9.77 10.01
C SER A 120 -7.18 -10.03 8.71
N ILE A 121 -7.69 -9.46 7.63
CA ILE A 121 -7.20 -9.70 6.28
C ILE A 121 -6.36 -8.51 5.82
N LYS A 122 -5.15 -8.78 5.32
CA LYS A 122 -4.40 -7.83 4.51
C LYS A 122 -4.68 -8.07 3.04
N ILE A 123 -5.08 -7.04 2.31
CA ILE A 123 -5.22 -7.08 0.85
C ILE A 123 -4.07 -6.29 0.22
N GLY A 124 -3.37 -6.88 -0.74
CA GLY A 124 -2.26 -6.21 -1.42
C GLY A 124 -2.02 -6.73 -2.83
N VAL A 125 -1.02 -6.18 -3.51
CA VAL A 125 -0.69 -6.50 -4.90
C VAL A 125 0.79 -6.91 -5.06
N ALA A 126 1.08 -7.89 -5.92
CA ALA A 126 2.43 -8.38 -6.17
C ALA A 126 2.60 -8.92 -7.60
N LYS A 127 3.82 -8.82 -8.15
CA LYS A 127 4.20 -9.53 -9.38
C LYS A 127 4.39 -11.03 -9.12
N ASP A 128 5.01 -11.37 -7.98
CA ASP A 128 5.23 -12.73 -7.50
C ASP A 128 4.73 -12.84 -6.05
N ILE A 129 3.63 -13.58 -5.85
CA ILE A 129 3.06 -13.78 -4.52
C ILE A 129 4.01 -14.58 -3.63
N ALA A 130 4.70 -15.59 -4.15
CA ALA A 130 5.56 -16.45 -3.34
C ALA A 130 6.75 -15.68 -2.78
N GLN A 131 7.41 -14.85 -3.60
CA GLN A 131 8.46 -13.94 -3.13
C GLN A 131 7.89 -12.93 -2.12
N ARG A 132 6.72 -12.34 -2.41
CA ARG A 132 6.09 -11.38 -1.51
C ARG A 132 5.76 -11.98 -0.14
N MET A 133 5.24 -13.21 -0.11
CA MET A 133 4.95 -13.92 1.13
C MET A 133 6.20 -14.16 1.97
N LYS A 134 7.33 -14.54 1.35
CA LYS A 134 8.61 -14.69 2.06
C LYS A 134 9.04 -13.37 2.69
N SER A 135 9.00 -12.28 1.92
CA SER A 135 9.34 -10.93 2.40
C SER A 135 8.46 -10.50 3.58
N LEU A 136 7.14 -10.66 3.46
CA LEU A 136 6.20 -10.32 4.53
C LEU A 136 6.39 -11.19 5.79
N GLN A 137 6.73 -12.47 5.62
CA GLN A 137 6.96 -13.37 6.74
C GLN A 137 8.18 -12.97 7.57
N ILE A 138 9.22 -12.39 6.98
CA ILE A 138 10.40 -11.90 7.72
C ILE A 138 9.99 -10.83 8.74
N GLY A 139 9.03 -9.97 8.39
CA GLY A 139 8.50 -8.93 9.26
C GLY A 139 7.39 -9.39 10.21
N SER A 140 7.03 -10.68 10.22
CA SER A 140 5.95 -11.20 11.05
C SER A 140 6.42 -12.39 11.89
N ALA A 141 6.26 -12.27 13.21
CA ALA A 141 6.56 -13.37 14.13
C ALA A 141 5.56 -14.54 14.01
N THR A 142 4.39 -14.28 13.40
CA THR A 142 3.33 -15.27 13.22
C THR A 142 3.28 -15.73 11.77
N THR A 143 3.00 -17.01 11.54
CA THR A 143 2.86 -17.56 10.19
C THR A 143 1.73 -16.87 9.42
N LEU A 144 2.09 -16.26 8.30
CA LEU A 144 1.15 -15.68 7.34
C LEU A 144 0.62 -16.76 6.40
N LYS A 145 -0.68 -16.73 6.15
CA LYS A 145 -1.38 -17.64 5.24
C LYS A 145 -1.96 -16.83 4.10
N LEU A 146 -1.69 -17.28 2.87
CA LEU A 146 -2.42 -16.83 1.69
C LEU A 146 -3.85 -17.39 1.77
N ARG A 147 -4.85 -16.52 1.82
CA ARG A 147 -6.26 -16.88 1.90
C ARG A 147 -6.96 -16.78 0.55
N TRP A 148 -6.54 -15.85 -0.30
CA TRP A 148 -7.11 -15.65 -1.63
C TRP A 148 -6.12 -14.94 -2.55
N SER A 149 -6.27 -15.14 -3.87
CA SER A 149 -5.55 -14.36 -4.88
C SER A 149 -6.25 -14.38 -6.24
N ALA A 150 -6.16 -13.29 -7.00
CA ALA A 150 -6.62 -13.20 -8.38
C ALA A 150 -5.77 -12.24 -9.22
N ARG A 151 -5.88 -12.32 -10.54
CA ARG A 151 -5.32 -11.30 -11.46
C ARG A 151 -6.25 -10.09 -11.52
N GLY A 152 -5.66 -8.92 -11.72
CA GLY A 152 -6.40 -7.67 -11.80
C GLY A 152 -5.59 -6.44 -11.38
N GLY A 153 -4.36 -6.64 -10.91
CA GLY A 153 -3.40 -5.59 -10.61
C GLY A 153 -3.93 -4.51 -9.67
N PHE A 154 -3.40 -3.30 -9.85
CA PHE A 154 -3.84 -2.15 -9.06
C PHE A 154 -5.33 -1.81 -9.19
N PRO A 155 -5.98 -1.91 -10.36
CA PRO A 155 -7.41 -1.63 -10.45
C PRO A 155 -8.27 -2.49 -9.53
N LEU A 156 -8.02 -3.79 -9.50
CA LEU A 156 -8.76 -4.71 -8.63
C LEU A 156 -8.43 -4.49 -7.15
N GLU A 157 -7.15 -4.30 -6.80
CA GLU A 157 -6.76 -4.03 -5.42
C GLU A 157 -7.42 -2.76 -4.88
N ARG A 158 -7.38 -1.68 -5.67
CA ARG A 158 -8.04 -0.41 -5.34
C ARG A 158 -9.54 -0.59 -5.14
N TYR A 159 -10.21 -1.27 -6.06
CA TYR A 159 -11.64 -1.53 -5.95
C TYR A 159 -12.00 -2.28 -4.65
N LEU A 160 -11.22 -3.30 -4.29
CA LEU A 160 -11.45 -4.05 -3.06
C LEU A 160 -11.20 -3.19 -1.81
N HIS A 161 -10.17 -2.35 -1.85
CA HIS A 161 -9.86 -1.41 -0.77
C HIS A 161 -10.97 -0.38 -0.56
N GLU A 162 -11.51 0.17 -1.65
CA GLU A 162 -12.67 1.09 -1.62
C GLU A 162 -13.92 0.37 -1.13
N HIS A 163 -14.22 -0.83 -1.67
CA HIS A 163 -15.41 -1.60 -1.32
C HIS A 163 -15.43 -2.02 0.16
N PHE A 164 -14.28 -2.37 0.73
CA PHE A 164 -14.16 -2.78 2.14
C PHE A 164 -13.67 -1.66 3.07
N ASN A 165 -13.72 -0.40 2.64
CA ASN A 165 -13.22 0.71 3.44
C ASN A 165 -13.92 0.83 4.81
N SER A 166 -15.20 0.46 4.91
CA SER A 166 -15.97 0.48 6.16
C SER A 166 -15.47 -0.49 7.23
N VAL A 167 -14.68 -1.50 6.84
CA VAL A 167 -14.06 -2.49 7.75
C VAL A 167 -12.55 -2.37 7.79
N ARG A 168 -11.97 -1.32 7.19
CA ARG A 168 -10.53 -1.06 7.20
C ARG A 168 -10.09 -0.66 8.61
N THR A 169 -9.05 -1.31 9.14
CA THR A 169 -8.49 -0.97 10.45
C THR A 169 -7.26 -0.07 10.33
N HIS A 170 -6.32 -0.42 9.45
CA HIS A 170 -5.09 0.35 9.24
C HIS A 170 -4.41 -0.02 7.92
N SER A 171 -4.24 0.99 7.06
CA SER A 171 -3.63 0.91 5.74
C SER A 171 -4.23 -0.23 4.89
N GLU A 172 -3.50 -1.34 4.73
CA GLU A 172 -3.90 -2.49 3.89
C GLU A 172 -4.66 -3.58 4.67
N TRP A 173 -5.00 -3.36 5.96
CA TRP A 173 -5.65 -4.34 6.82
C TRP A 173 -7.13 -4.03 7.07
N PHE A 174 -7.93 -5.10 7.08
CA PHE A 174 -9.38 -5.08 7.17
C PHE A 174 -9.85 -6.11 8.20
N ASP A 175 -10.78 -5.74 9.06
CA ASP A 175 -11.36 -6.62 10.07
C ASP A 175 -12.77 -7.08 9.66
N PHE A 176 -12.84 -8.32 9.16
CA PHE A 176 -14.07 -8.97 8.75
C PHE A 176 -14.80 -9.64 9.92
N GLN A 177 -14.85 -8.99 11.09
CA GLN A 177 -15.58 -9.49 12.25
C GLN A 177 -17.01 -9.92 11.88
N GLY A 178 -17.39 -11.13 12.30
CA GLY A 178 -18.70 -11.71 12.00
C GLY A 178 -18.85 -12.27 10.58
N CYS A 179 -17.84 -12.16 9.71
CA CYS A 179 -17.81 -12.83 8.42
C CYS A 179 -17.23 -14.26 8.58
N PRO A 180 -17.99 -15.32 8.29
CA PRO A 180 -17.51 -16.69 8.43
C PRO A 180 -16.39 -17.06 7.45
N ASP A 181 -16.38 -16.41 6.28
CA ASP A 181 -15.39 -16.66 5.21
C ASP A 181 -15.05 -15.35 4.48
N PRO A 182 -14.09 -14.57 5.00
CA PRO A 182 -13.64 -13.33 4.37
C PRO A 182 -13.08 -13.55 2.96
N ALA A 183 -12.40 -14.69 2.73
CA ALA A 183 -11.80 -15.00 1.44
C ALA A 183 -12.88 -15.20 0.36
N LYS A 184 -13.96 -15.91 0.69
CA LYS A 184 -15.12 -16.04 -0.19
C LYS A 184 -15.79 -14.70 -0.47
N LYS A 185 -15.95 -13.85 0.56
CA LYS A 185 -16.53 -12.51 0.37
C LYS A 185 -15.69 -11.64 -0.58
N ILE A 186 -14.37 -11.70 -0.45
CA ILE A 186 -13.43 -11.02 -1.36
C ILE A 186 -13.56 -11.57 -2.77
N ASP A 187 -13.64 -12.89 -2.95
CA ASP A 187 -13.80 -13.55 -4.25
C ASP A 187 -15.09 -13.12 -4.97
N GLU A 188 -16.22 -13.08 -4.26
CA GLU A 188 -17.51 -12.65 -4.79
C GLU A 188 -17.46 -11.21 -5.32
N VAL A 189 -16.89 -10.29 -4.52
CA VAL A 189 -16.75 -8.88 -4.89
C VAL A 189 -15.77 -8.70 -6.05
N ALA A 190 -14.64 -9.41 -6.04
CA ALA A 190 -13.65 -9.38 -7.10
C ALA A 190 -14.22 -9.88 -8.43
N ARG A 191 -14.97 -11.00 -8.43
CA ARG A 191 -15.62 -11.52 -9.64
C ARG A 191 -16.63 -10.55 -10.21
N ALA A 192 -17.47 -9.95 -9.37
CA ALA A 192 -18.46 -8.98 -9.82
C ALA A 192 -17.79 -7.77 -10.51
N PHE A 193 -16.67 -7.29 -9.99
CA PHE A 193 -15.88 -6.25 -10.64
C PHE A 193 -15.28 -6.72 -11.97
N LEU A 194 -14.53 -7.82 -11.96
CA LEU A 194 -13.85 -8.34 -13.15
C LEU A 194 -14.83 -8.70 -14.28
N GLN A 195 -16.01 -9.22 -13.95
CA GLN A 195 -17.03 -9.59 -14.94
C GLN A 195 -17.60 -8.37 -15.66
N ARG A 196 -17.87 -7.27 -14.94
CA ARG A 196 -18.36 -6.02 -15.54
C ARG A 196 -17.42 -5.51 -16.64
N TYR A 197 -16.10 -5.60 -16.42
CA TYR A 197 -15.11 -5.16 -17.40
C TYR A 197 -14.81 -6.20 -18.49
N ALA A 198 -15.01 -7.48 -18.23
CA ALA A 198 -14.91 -8.52 -19.26
C ALA A 198 -16.04 -8.42 -20.30
N GLU A 199 -17.26 -8.08 -19.86
CA GLU A 199 -18.43 -7.92 -20.73
C GLU A 199 -18.38 -6.62 -21.54
N GLU A 200 -17.89 -5.53 -20.93
CA GLU A 200 -17.67 -4.24 -21.61
C GLU A 200 -16.59 -4.32 -22.70
N GLY A 201 -15.58 -5.19 -22.54
CA GLY A 201 -14.56 -5.47 -23.55
C GLY A 201 -15.05 -6.29 -24.75
N SER A 202 -16.10 -7.10 -24.57
CA SER A 202 -16.67 -7.96 -25.63
C SER A 202 -17.72 -7.26 -26.51
N THR A 203 -18.23 -6.10 -26.10
CA THR A 203 -19.31 -5.39 -26.81
C THR A 203 -18.79 -4.43 -27.89
N LYS A 204 -17.48 -4.44 -28.16
CA LYS A 204 -16.85 -3.67 -29.26
C LYS A 204 -16.41 -4.60 -30.40
N HIS A 205 -17.37 -5.18 -31.13
CA HIS A 205 -17.13 -5.80 -32.44
C HIS A 205 -18.25 -5.47 -33.43
#